data_AF-A0A7S3IWN7-F1
#
_entry.id   AF-A0A7S3IWN7-F1
#
_cell.length_a   1.000
_cell.length_b   1.000
_cell.length_c   1.000
_cell.angle_alpha   90.00
_cell.angle_beta   90.00
_cell.angle_gamma   90.00
#
_symmetry.space_group_name_H-M   'P 1'
#
loop_
_entity.id
_entity.type
_entity.pdbx_description
1 polymer ?
#
loop_
_entity_poly.entity_id
_entity_poly.type
_entity_poly.pdbx_seq_one_letter_code
_entity_poly.pdbx_strand_id
1 'polypeptide(L)'
;MESAGAQVIPLIHGESEEVTKDKLSKINGVLYPGGGGDYMAMGQMIHDEIVAQNDNGTFYPEWGTCLGFERLALFTASNPDDTLTRIGAHKLSMPLNFTVDPLETKMYCGMNDHQLDDFKHGNFTLNSHSWSITPETMKSDEGLASFWNVTSHTSNEAGDVWVASMEAKDYPIMATQFHPEKPSQVFNGEGINHSWESLQLNHLFADKFVEMARANKNKFADFDERAQYLISNHELLQTTYYPEGMYVFE
;
A
#
# COMPACT_ATOMS: atom_id res chain seq x y z
N MET A 1 4.01 -5.02 9.00
CA MET A 1 3.43 -6.36 8.73
C MET A 1 3.73 -7.32 9.85
N GLU A 2 4.99 -7.61 10.17
CA GLU A 2 5.34 -8.48 11.31
C GLU A 2 4.78 -7.96 12.64
N SER A 3 4.81 -6.65 12.85
CA SER A 3 4.22 -6.00 14.04
C SER A 3 2.71 -6.22 14.18
N ALA A 4 1.98 -6.46 13.09
CA ALA A 4 0.55 -6.78 13.09
C ALA A 4 0.27 -8.31 13.11
N GLY A 5 1.32 -9.13 13.26
CA GLY A 5 1.18 -10.58 13.41
C GLY A 5 1.13 -11.36 12.10
N ALA A 6 1.75 -10.86 11.02
CA ALA A 6 1.96 -11.59 9.77
C ALA A 6 3.43 -12.01 9.59
N GLN A 7 3.67 -13.09 8.85
CA GLN A 7 5.02 -13.42 8.34
C GLN A 7 5.18 -12.86 6.93
N VAL A 8 6.40 -12.49 6.55
CA VAL A 8 6.68 -11.87 5.25
C VAL A 8 7.51 -12.81 4.38
N ILE A 9 7.13 -12.91 3.11
CA ILE A 9 7.84 -13.63 2.05
C ILE A 9 8.14 -12.62 0.93
N PRO A 10 9.41 -12.43 0.52
CA PRO A 10 9.74 -11.53 -0.57
C PRO A 10 9.33 -12.13 -1.92
N LEU A 11 8.65 -11.32 -2.74
CA LEU A 11 8.52 -11.53 -4.17
C LEU A 11 9.66 -10.76 -4.84
N ILE A 12 10.64 -11.49 -5.39
CA ILE A 12 11.94 -10.92 -5.78
C ILE A 12 11.89 -10.52 -7.24
N HIS A 13 12.17 -9.25 -7.53
CA HIS A 13 12.27 -8.79 -8.91
C HIS A 13 13.38 -9.53 -9.66
N GLY A 14 13.04 -10.13 -10.80
CA GLY A 14 13.95 -10.96 -11.60
C GLY A 14 13.73 -12.47 -11.44
N GLU A 15 12.94 -12.91 -10.46
CA GLU A 15 12.50 -14.31 -10.40
C GLU A 15 11.53 -14.65 -11.54
N SER A 16 11.44 -15.93 -11.91
CA SER A 16 10.58 -16.33 -13.01
C SER A 16 9.10 -16.13 -12.65
N GLU A 17 8.27 -15.94 -13.67
CA GLU A 17 6.81 -15.86 -13.50
C GLU A 17 6.26 -17.12 -12.81
N GLU A 18 6.78 -18.30 -13.15
CA GLU A 18 6.40 -19.58 -12.54
C GLU A 18 6.69 -19.60 -11.02
N VAL A 19 7.89 -19.16 -10.62
CA VAL A 19 8.24 -19.07 -9.19
C VAL A 19 7.36 -18.06 -8.46
N THR A 20 7.10 -16.91 -9.09
CA THR A 20 6.23 -15.89 -8.50
C THR A 20 4.81 -16.43 -8.32
N LYS A 21 4.23 -17.06 -9.36
CA LYS A 21 2.88 -17.63 -9.32
C LYS A 21 2.75 -18.78 -8.33
N ASP A 22 3.78 -19.62 -8.20
CA ASP A 22 3.84 -20.65 -7.16
C ASP A 22 3.75 -20.03 -5.76
N LYS A 23 4.53 -18.97 -5.47
CA LYS A 23 4.41 -18.22 -4.21
C LYS A 23 3.03 -17.61 -4.02
N LEU A 24 2.47 -16.98 -5.06
CA LEU A 24 1.13 -16.37 -5.01
C LEU A 24 0.05 -17.39 -4.64
N SER A 25 0.16 -18.65 -5.09
CA SER A 25 -0.77 -19.72 -4.72
C SER A 25 -0.71 -20.13 -3.23
N LYS A 26 0.35 -19.73 -2.53
CA LYS A 26 0.66 -20.16 -1.14
C LYS A 26 0.58 -19.03 -0.11
N ILE A 27 0.73 -17.77 -0.53
CA ILE A 27 0.64 -16.59 0.36
C ILE A 27 -0.77 -15.98 0.38
N ASN A 28 -1.01 -15.13 1.38
CA ASN A 28 -2.36 -14.70 1.76
C ASN A 28 -2.69 -13.24 1.42
N GLY A 29 -1.74 -12.49 0.87
CA GLY A 29 -1.88 -11.08 0.51
C GLY A 29 -0.58 -10.55 -0.07
N VAL A 30 -0.65 -9.53 -0.92
CA VAL A 30 0.52 -8.88 -1.52
C VAL A 30 0.58 -7.40 -1.16
N LEU A 31 1.75 -6.92 -0.73
CA LEU A 31 2.02 -5.50 -0.52
C LEU A 31 3.01 -4.99 -1.57
N TYR A 32 2.62 -3.94 -2.28
CA TYR A 32 3.47 -3.18 -3.19
C TYR A 32 4.09 -1.99 -2.42
N PRO A 33 5.41 -2.01 -2.14
CA PRO A 33 6.03 -0.99 -1.31
C PRO A 33 6.21 0.35 -2.05
N GLY A 34 6.54 1.39 -1.30
CA GLY A 34 7.05 2.63 -1.87
C GLY A 34 8.46 2.48 -2.43
N GLY A 35 8.93 3.46 -3.20
CA GLY A 35 10.30 3.47 -3.72
C GLY A 35 10.43 4.23 -5.03
N GLY A 36 11.46 3.91 -5.80
CA GLY A 36 11.70 4.45 -7.15
C GLY A 36 12.08 3.37 -8.16
N GLY A 37 11.71 2.12 -7.90
CA GLY A 37 12.03 0.98 -8.76
C GLY A 37 11.07 0.81 -9.94
N ASP A 38 11.54 0.11 -10.97
CA ASP A 38 10.70 -0.34 -12.08
C ASP A 38 10.39 -1.84 -11.92
N TYR A 39 9.19 -2.13 -11.43
CA TYR A 39 8.63 -3.47 -11.38
C TYR A 39 7.29 -3.54 -12.13
N MET A 40 7.09 -2.70 -13.16
CA MET A 40 5.81 -2.60 -13.86
C MET A 40 5.31 -3.96 -14.37
N ALA A 41 6.14 -4.70 -15.11
CA ALA A 41 5.74 -5.97 -15.72
C ALA A 41 5.42 -7.05 -14.66
N MET A 42 6.28 -7.22 -13.66
CA MET A 42 6.06 -8.18 -12.57
C MET A 42 4.85 -7.78 -11.72
N GLY A 43 4.71 -6.48 -11.42
CA GLY A 43 3.64 -5.97 -10.60
C GLY A 43 2.26 -6.11 -11.26
N GLN A 44 2.16 -5.82 -12.56
CA GLN A 44 0.95 -6.05 -13.34
C GLN A 44 0.60 -7.53 -13.36
N MET A 45 1.57 -8.41 -13.62
CA MET A 45 1.33 -9.86 -13.63
C MET A 45 0.81 -10.36 -12.28
N ILE A 46 1.37 -9.90 -11.16
CA ILE A 46 0.88 -10.24 -9.83
C ILE A 46 -0.57 -9.73 -9.64
N HIS A 47 -0.85 -8.49 -10.05
CA HIS A 47 -2.16 -7.88 -9.92
C HIS A 47 -3.22 -8.66 -10.71
N ASP A 48 -2.92 -8.99 -11.96
CA ASP A 48 -3.81 -9.76 -12.85
C ASP A 48 -4.10 -11.15 -12.28
N GLU A 49 -3.08 -11.83 -11.72
CA GLU A 49 -3.22 -13.14 -11.08
C GLU A 49 -4.11 -13.06 -9.82
N ILE A 50 -3.96 -12.01 -9.02
CA ILE A 50 -4.77 -11.80 -7.82
C ILE A 50 -6.21 -11.43 -8.16
N VAL A 51 -6.43 -10.58 -9.16
CA VAL A 51 -7.78 -10.29 -9.69
C VAL A 51 -8.44 -11.58 -10.18
N ALA A 52 -7.74 -12.38 -10.98
CA ALA A 52 -8.26 -13.67 -11.46
C ALA A 52 -8.60 -14.65 -10.33
N GLN A 53 -7.84 -14.66 -9.23
CA GLN A 53 -8.17 -15.47 -8.06
C GLN A 53 -9.41 -14.94 -7.32
N ASN A 54 -9.58 -13.62 -7.22
CA ASN A 54 -10.79 -13.02 -6.67
C ASN A 54 -12.03 -13.30 -7.53
N ASP A 55 -11.91 -13.21 -8.86
CA ASP A 55 -12.99 -13.56 -9.79
C ASP A 55 -13.43 -15.03 -9.64
N ASN A 56 -12.49 -15.92 -9.28
CA ASN A 56 -12.75 -17.32 -8.98
C ASN A 56 -13.20 -17.57 -7.53
N GLY A 57 -13.51 -16.51 -6.76
CA GLY A 57 -14.09 -16.60 -5.42
C GLY A 57 -13.10 -16.66 -4.26
N THR A 58 -11.80 -16.43 -4.51
CA THR A 58 -10.79 -16.35 -3.44
C THR A 58 -10.71 -14.93 -2.91
N PHE A 59 -10.96 -14.70 -1.61
CA PHE A 59 -10.69 -13.39 -1.02
C PHE A 59 -9.17 -13.18 -0.93
N TYR A 60 -8.57 -12.43 -1.86
CA TYR A 60 -7.12 -12.25 -1.95
C TYR A 60 -6.75 -10.76 -1.97
N PRO A 61 -6.29 -10.21 -0.83
CA PRO A 61 -6.05 -8.78 -0.71
C PRO A 61 -4.70 -8.30 -1.26
N GLU A 62 -4.70 -7.05 -1.71
CA GLU A 62 -3.49 -6.30 -2.05
C GLU A 62 -3.43 -4.98 -1.30
N TRP A 63 -2.21 -4.49 -1.06
CA TRP A 63 -1.96 -3.16 -0.51
C TRP A 63 -0.90 -2.39 -1.31
N GLY A 64 -1.23 -1.22 -1.83
CA GLY A 64 -0.26 -0.31 -2.45
C GLY A 64 0.16 0.82 -1.52
N THR A 65 1.47 1.08 -1.39
CA THR A 65 1.99 2.24 -0.63
C THR A 65 2.88 3.11 -1.51
N CYS A 66 2.59 4.41 -1.60
CA CYS A 66 3.33 5.39 -2.41
C CYS A 66 3.53 4.91 -3.86
N LEU A 67 4.73 4.45 -4.23
CA LEU A 67 4.95 3.86 -5.55
C LEU A 67 3.98 2.70 -5.83
N GLY A 68 3.71 1.83 -4.86
CA GLY A 68 2.69 0.79 -5.00
C GLY A 68 1.29 1.33 -5.28
N PHE A 69 0.91 2.48 -4.71
CA PHE A 69 -0.34 3.18 -5.02
C PHE A 69 -0.35 3.68 -6.47
N GLU A 70 0.74 4.30 -6.92
CA GLU A 70 0.91 4.75 -8.31
C GLU A 70 0.82 3.58 -9.29
N ARG A 71 1.45 2.44 -8.96
CA ARG A 71 1.45 1.22 -9.78
C ARG A 71 0.05 0.62 -9.91
N LEU A 72 -0.68 0.47 -8.80
CA LEU A 72 -2.06 -0.04 -8.83
C LEU A 72 -2.99 0.87 -9.65
N ALA A 73 -2.81 2.20 -9.58
CA ALA A 73 -3.54 3.11 -10.46
C ALA A 73 -3.18 2.87 -11.94
N LEU A 74 -1.89 2.77 -12.28
CA LEU A 74 -1.47 2.50 -13.66
C LEU A 74 -1.98 1.16 -14.19
N PHE A 75 -2.03 0.11 -13.35
CA PHE A 75 -2.49 -1.22 -13.75
C PHE A 75 -3.97 -1.30 -14.09
N THR A 76 -4.75 -0.33 -13.59
CA THR A 76 -6.22 -0.31 -13.69
C THR A 76 -6.73 0.86 -14.53
N ALA A 77 -5.86 1.76 -14.95
CA ALA A 77 -6.22 2.91 -15.78
C ALA A 77 -6.51 2.50 -17.23
N SER A 78 -7.47 3.19 -17.85
CA SER A 78 -7.71 3.09 -19.30
C SER A 78 -6.62 3.80 -20.10
N ASN A 79 -6.02 4.86 -19.53
CA ASN A 79 -4.93 5.61 -20.13
C ASN A 79 -3.75 5.78 -19.13
N PRO A 80 -2.89 4.76 -18.98
CA PRO A 80 -1.80 4.78 -17.99
C PRO A 80 -0.79 5.91 -18.22
N ASP A 81 -0.55 6.32 -19.46
CA ASP A 81 0.43 7.36 -19.80
C ASP A 81 0.02 8.75 -19.26
N ASP A 82 -1.27 9.01 -19.08
CA ASP A 82 -1.83 10.27 -18.59
C ASP A 82 -2.33 10.19 -17.12
N THR A 83 -2.04 9.09 -16.43
CA THR A 83 -2.58 8.82 -15.07
C THR A 83 -1.89 9.63 -13.98
N LEU A 84 -0.57 9.81 -14.07
CA LEU A 84 0.23 10.44 -13.01
C LEU A 84 0.47 11.93 -13.28
N THR A 85 0.21 12.74 -12.26
CA THR A 85 0.49 14.19 -12.25
C THR A 85 1.65 14.48 -11.31
N ARG A 86 2.55 15.38 -11.75
CA ARG A 86 3.66 15.84 -10.91
C ARG A 86 3.14 16.83 -9.87
N ILE A 87 3.25 16.47 -8.59
CA ILE A 87 2.80 17.29 -7.45
C ILE A 87 3.99 17.70 -6.58
N GLY A 88 4.87 16.74 -6.23
CA GLY A 88 6.03 17.00 -5.39
C GLY A 88 5.68 17.30 -3.93
N ALA A 89 5.36 16.26 -3.16
CA ALA A 89 5.17 16.36 -1.71
C ALA A 89 6.27 15.55 -1.01
N HIS A 90 7.26 16.23 -0.42
CA HIS A 90 8.43 15.58 0.16
C HIS A 90 8.59 15.93 1.63
N LYS A 91 8.69 14.89 2.48
CA LYS A 91 9.01 15.03 3.92
C LYS A 91 7.96 15.86 4.66
N LEU A 92 6.68 15.59 4.38
CA LEU A 92 5.56 16.31 4.99
C LEU A 92 4.54 15.32 5.55
N SER A 93 4.32 15.33 6.87
CA SER A 93 3.15 14.67 7.45
C SER A 93 1.94 15.58 7.31
N MET A 94 0.82 15.03 6.82
CA MET A 94 -0.36 15.79 6.41
C MET A 94 -1.64 15.17 7.00
N PRO A 95 -2.73 15.96 7.12
CA PRO A 95 -4.04 15.42 7.43
C PRO A 95 -4.71 14.83 6.19
N LEU A 96 -5.79 14.08 6.42
CA LEU A 96 -6.64 13.49 5.41
C LEU A 96 -7.98 14.22 5.33
N ASN A 97 -8.39 14.56 4.11
CA ASN A 97 -9.75 15.00 3.82
C ASN A 97 -10.52 13.80 3.26
N PHE A 98 -11.44 13.24 4.05
CA PHE A 98 -12.27 12.12 3.60
C PHE A 98 -13.30 12.59 2.56
N THR A 99 -13.45 11.82 1.49
CA THR A 99 -14.36 12.13 0.36
C THR A 99 -15.80 11.69 0.60
N VAL A 100 -15.98 10.72 1.49
CA VAL A 100 -17.26 10.17 1.97
C VAL A 100 -17.17 9.98 3.48
N ASP A 101 -18.25 9.51 4.12
CA ASP A 101 -18.16 9.09 5.52
C ASP A 101 -17.12 7.95 5.62
N PRO A 102 -16.00 8.13 6.34
CA PRO A 102 -14.99 7.08 6.47
C PRO A 102 -15.56 5.78 7.05
N LEU A 103 -16.61 5.84 7.87
CA LEU A 103 -17.24 4.65 8.44
C LEU A 103 -17.98 3.80 7.40
N GLU A 104 -18.30 4.36 6.23
CA GLU A 104 -18.91 3.65 5.10
C GLU A 104 -17.87 3.02 4.16
N THR A 105 -16.58 3.32 4.34
CA THR A 105 -15.49 2.77 3.51
C THR A 105 -14.94 1.47 4.08
N LYS A 106 -14.43 0.57 3.24
CA LYS A 106 -13.79 -0.68 3.70
C LYS A 106 -12.53 -0.41 4.51
N MET A 107 -11.76 0.62 4.16
CA MET A 107 -10.48 0.97 4.78
C MET A 107 -10.65 1.52 6.20
N TYR A 108 -11.65 2.38 6.43
CA TYR A 108 -11.77 3.16 7.66
C TYR A 108 -12.93 2.73 8.58
N CYS A 109 -13.80 1.79 8.17
CA CYS A 109 -14.99 1.37 8.94
C CYS A 109 -14.72 0.81 10.36
N GLY A 110 -13.50 0.37 10.64
CA GLY A 110 -13.12 -0.15 11.97
C GLY A 110 -12.61 0.91 12.95
N MET A 111 -12.44 2.15 12.52
CA MET A 111 -11.90 3.23 13.34
C MET A 111 -12.99 3.92 14.16
N ASN A 112 -12.64 4.46 15.33
CA ASN A 112 -13.55 5.26 16.13
C ASN A 112 -13.51 6.74 15.75
N ASP A 113 -14.51 7.51 16.18
CA ASP A 113 -14.65 8.94 15.87
C ASP A 113 -13.40 9.75 16.23
N HIS A 114 -12.74 9.43 17.34
CA HIS A 114 -11.53 10.15 17.76
C HIS A 114 -10.35 9.88 16.82
N GLN A 115 -10.13 8.64 16.41
CA GLN A 115 -9.10 8.28 15.44
C GLN A 115 -9.34 8.93 14.07
N LEU A 116 -10.60 9.00 13.65
CA LEU A 116 -11.00 9.65 12.39
C LEU A 116 -10.84 11.17 12.48
N ASP A 117 -11.16 11.77 13.63
CA ASP A 117 -10.93 13.20 13.89
C ASP A 117 -9.43 13.54 13.89
N ASP A 118 -8.62 12.67 14.50
CA ASP A 118 -7.17 12.80 14.48
C ASP A 118 -6.62 12.80 13.05
N PHE A 119 -7.07 11.89 12.18
CA PHE A 119 -6.66 11.93 10.77
C PHE A 119 -7.11 13.20 10.03
N LYS A 120 -8.27 13.78 10.37
CA LYS A 120 -8.78 15.01 9.73
C LYS A 120 -7.97 16.25 10.12
N HIS A 121 -7.50 16.32 11.36
CA HIS A 121 -6.92 17.55 11.91
C HIS A 121 -5.42 17.46 12.19
N GLY A 122 -4.88 16.24 12.30
CA GLY A 122 -3.49 15.98 12.65
C GLY A 122 -2.60 15.62 11.47
N ASN A 123 -1.36 16.08 11.53
CA ASN A 123 -0.32 15.76 10.56
C ASN A 123 0.24 14.36 10.82
N PHE A 124 -0.51 13.32 10.49
CA PHE A 124 -0.16 11.91 10.78
C PHE A 124 0.26 11.10 9.56
N THR A 125 0.00 11.59 8.34
CA THR A 125 0.26 10.83 7.12
C THR A 125 1.47 11.36 6.35
N LEU A 126 2.60 10.66 6.42
CA LEU A 126 3.84 11.10 5.78
C LEU A 126 3.78 10.95 4.26
N ASN A 127 3.92 12.07 3.56
CA ASN A 127 4.04 12.17 2.11
C ASN A 127 5.51 12.37 1.70
N SER A 128 5.96 11.53 0.76
CA SER A 128 7.32 11.57 0.21
C SER A 128 7.36 11.08 -1.25
N HIS A 129 6.63 11.76 -2.13
CA HIS A 129 6.44 11.38 -3.53
C HIS A 129 6.57 12.57 -4.49
N SER A 130 6.99 12.30 -5.72
CA SER A 130 7.07 13.30 -6.80
C SER A 130 5.79 13.32 -7.65
N TRP A 131 5.08 12.20 -7.69
CA TRP A 131 3.96 11.92 -8.56
C TRP A 131 2.77 11.45 -7.72
N SER A 132 1.57 11.78 -8.17
CA SER A 132 0.33 11.27 -7.59
C SER A 132 -0.79 11.31 -8.63
N ILE A 133 -2.01 10.92 -8.23
CA ILE A 133 -3.20 11.00 -9.08
C ILE A 133 -4.12 12.08 -8.52
N THR A 134 -4.61 12.95 -9.40
CA THR A 134 -5.58 13.98 -9.01
C THR A 134 -6.98 13.39 -8.87
N PRO A 135 -7.85 13.97 -8.01
CA PRO A 135 -9.25 13.54 -7.95
C PRO A 135 -9.98 13.62 -9.29
N GLU A 136 -9.61 14.59 -10.14
CA GLU A 136 -10.19 14.73 -11.49
C GLU A 136 -9.78 13.54 -12.37
N THR A 137 -8.49 13.18 -12.40
CA THR A 137 -7.98 12.02 -13.16
C THR A 137 -8.66 10.72 -12.73
N MET A 138 -8.81 10.49 -11.41
CA MET A 138 -9.52 9.32 -10.88
C MET A 138 -10.98 9.23 -11.35
N LYS A 139 -11.60 10.37 -11.64
CA LYS A 139 -13.00 10.43 -12.08
C LYS A 139 -13.14 10.38 -13.60
N SER A 140 -12.20 10.97 -14.34
CA SER A 140 -12.26 11.10 -15.80
C SER A 140 -11.74 9.87 -16.55
N ASP A 141 -10.79 9.13 -15.98
CA ASP A 141 -10.34 7.85 -16.56
C ASP A 141 -11.37 6.75 -16.23
N GLU A 142 -11.92 6.10 -17.26
CA GLU A 142 -12.98 5.10 -17.10
C GLU A 142 -12.52 3.85 -16.31
N GLY A 143 -11.25 3.48 -16.44
CA GLY A 143 -10.65 2.34 -15.75
C GLY A 143 -10.51 2.63 -14.26
N LEU A 144 -9.93 3.78 -13.92
CA LEU A 144 -9.81 4.22 -12.53
C LEU A 144 -11.19 4.42 -11.89
N ALA A 145 -12.07 5.13 -12.60
CA ALA A 145 -13.41 5.44 -12.11
C ALA A 145 -14.28 4.19 -11.96
N SER A 146 -14.05 3.13 -12.74
CA SER A 146 -14.76 1.86 -12.59
C SER A 146 -14.20 1.01 -11.46
N PHE A 147 -12.88 0.95 -11.29
CA PHE A 147 -12.22 0.06 -10.34
C PHE A 147 -12.19 0.59 -8.90
N TRP A 148 -12.01 1.90 -8.70
CA TRP A 148 -11.70 2.49 -7.40
C TRP A 148 -12.83 3.35 -6.82
N ASN A 149 -12.94 3.32 -5.50
CA ASN A 149 -13.51 4.40 -4.69
C ASN A 149 -12.35 5.20 -4.07
N VAL A 150 -12.30 6.50 -4.35
CA VAL A 150 -11.41 7.42 -3.62
C VAL A 150 -11.98 7.59 -2.21
N THR A 151 -11.17 7.33 -1.18
CA THR A 151 -11.60 7.41 0.22
C THR A 151 -11.07 8.65 0.95
N SER A 152 -9.93 9.19 0.52
CA SER A 152 -9.45 10.49 1.00
C SER A 152 -8.54 11.18 -0.01
N HIS A 153 -8.41 12.49 0.16
CA HIS A 153 -7.46 13.34 -0.56
C HIS A 153 -6.72 14.26 0.42
N THR A 154 -5.63 14.85 -0.03
CA THR A 154 -4.92 15.90 0.71
C THR A 154 -4.52 17.02 -0.25
N SER A 155 -4.01 18.12 0.28
CA SER A 155 -3.66 19.30 -0.51
C SER A 155 -2.51 20.09 0.09
N ASN A 156 -1.67 20.69 -0.75
CA ASN A 156 -0.62 21.60 -0.31
C ASN A 156 -1.12 23.05 -0.23
N GLU A 157 -0.30 23.95 0.32
CA GLU A 157 -0.63 25.38 0.42
C GLU A 157 -0.76 26.08 -0.94
N ALA A 158 -0.17 25.50 -2.00
CA ALA A 158 -0.30 26.00 -3.37
C ALA A 158 -1.66 25.65 -4.01
N GLY A 159 -2.47 24.82 -3.35
CA GLY A 159 -3.78 24.39 -3.82
C GLY A 159 -3.74 23.14 -4.70
N ASP A 160 -2.59 22.49 -4.86
CA ASP A 160 -2.52 21.20 -5.53
C ASP A 160 -3.21 20.15 -4.66
N VAL A 161 -4.12 19.38 -5.27
CA VAL A 161 -4.90 18.34 -4.59
C VAL A 161 -4.59 16.99 -5.22
N TRP A 162 -4.33 15.99 -4.37
CA TRP A 162 -4.09 14.62 -4.82
C TRP A 162 -4.79 13.60 -3.91
N VAL A 163 -5.06 12.44 -4.48
CA VAL A 163 -5.66 11.33 -3.73
C VAL A 163 -4.67 10.77 -2.73
N ALA A 164 -5.11 10.65 -1.48
CA ALA A 164 -4.29 10.16 -0.38
C ALA A 164 -4.56 8.68 -0.07
N SER A 165 -5.80 8.22 -0.28
CA SER A 165 -6.16 6.80 -0.18
C SER A 165 -7.32 6.42 -1.09
N MET A 166 -7.33 5.16 -1.52
CA MET A 166 -8.38 4.55 -2.33
C MET A 166 -8.58 3.07 -1.99
N GLU A 167 -9.75 2.54 -2.32
CA GLU A 167 -10.09 1.12 -2.17
C GLU A 167 -10.85 0.63 -3.40
N ALA A 168 -10.59 -0.61 -3.82
CA ALA A 168 -11.28 -1.18 -4.97
C ALA A 168 -12.75 -1.43 -4.64
N LYS A 169 -13.63 -1.27 -5.63
CA LYS A 169 -15.08 -1.45 -5.44
C LYS A 169 -15.43 -2.91 -5.18
N ASP A 170 -14.91 -3.80 -6.01
CA ASP A 170 -15.29 -5.21 -6.01
C ASP A 170 -14.24 -6.14 -5.40
N TYR A 171 -13.00 -5.65 -5.22
CA TYR A 171 -11.87 -6.44 -4.73
C TYR A 171 -11.42 -6.00 -3.33
N PRO A 172 -10.74 -6.88 -2.55
CA PRO A 172 -10.13 -6.52 -1.26
C PRO A 172 -8.77 -5.83 -1.44
N ILE A 173 -8.74 -4.84 -2.33
CA ILE A 173 -7.52 -4.13 -2.74
C ILE A 173 -7.60 -2.69 -2.21
N MET A 174 -6.53 -2.24 -1.56
CA MET A 174 -6.45 -0.92 -0.94
C MET A 174 -5.12 -0.25 -1.25
N ALA A 175 -5.09 1.07 -1.26
CA ALA A 175 -3.85 1.79 -1.47
C ALA A 175 -3.79 3.14 -0.76
N THR A 176 -2.59 3.50 -0.30
CA THR A 176 -2.28 4.78 0.34
C THR A 176 -1.12 5.45 -0.37
N GLN A 177 -1.27 6.72 -0.74
CA GLN A 177 -0.18 7.51 -1.33
C GLN A 177 0.89 7.86 -0.28
N PHE A 178 0.47 8.03 0.98
CA PHE A 178 1.33 8.24 2.14
C PHE A 178 1.95 6.94 2.65
N HIS A 179 2.86 7.05 3.63
CA HIS A 179 3.66 5.96 4.19
C HIS A 179 3.31 5.63 5.66
N PRO A 180 2.39 4.67 5.91
CA PRO A 180 2.04 4.27 7.27
C PRO A 180 3.19 3.55 8.01
N GLU A 181 4.14 2.97 7.30
CA GLU A 181 5.23 2.21 7.90
C GLU A 181 6.26 3.10 8.60
N LYS A 182 6.48 4.31 8.06
CA LYS A 182 7.61 5.17 8.41
C LYS A 182 7.63 5.66 9.86
N PRO A 183 6.50 6.10 10.47
CA PRO A 183 6.48 6.52 11.88
C PRO A 183 7.13 5.52 12.84
N SER A 184 6.98 4.21 12.58
CA SER A 184 7.48 3.16 13.48
C SER A 184 8.84 2.56 13.08
N GLN A 185 9.33 2.82 11.87
CA GLN A 185 10.45 2.08 11.28
C GLN A 185 11.64 2.94 10.84
N VAL A 186 11.47 4.26 10.67
CA VAL A 186 12.52 5.12 10.09
C VAL A 186 12.77 6.33 10.97
N PHE A 187 13.96 6.42 11.57
CA PHE A 187 14.30 7.48 12.53
C PHE A 187 15.30 8.51 12.01
N ASN A 188 15.84 8.31 10.80
CA ASN A 188 16.71 9.26 10.09
C ASN A 188 16.00 10.07 8.99
N GLY A 189 14.67 10.12 9.01
CA GLY A 189 13.85 10.86 8.05
C GLY A 189 13.34 12.21 8.57
N GLU A 190 13.09 13.14 7.65
CA GLU A 190 12.50 14.45 7.97
C GLU A 190 10.98 14.42 7.80
N GLY A 191 10.28 15.24 8.59
CA GLY A 191 8.83 15.44 8.48
C GLY A 191 7.98 14.26 8.94
N ILE A 192 8.61 13.19 9.46
CA ILE A 192 7.93 12.03 10.02
C ILE A 192 7.37 12.40 11.39
N ASN A 193 6.08 12.20 11.60
CA ASN A 193 5.48 12.34 12.92
C ASN A 193 5.68 11.05 13.73
N HIS A 194 6.51 11.12 14.78
CA HIS A 194 6.81 10.03 15.70
C HIS A 194 6.03 10.10 17.02
N SER A 195 4.97 10.92 17.11
CA SER A 195 4.13 10.93 18.31
C SER A 195 3.50 9.56 18.54
N TRP A 196 3.15 9.27 19.80
CA TRP A 196 2.51 8.00 20.13
C TRP A 196 1.19 7.81 19.35
N GLU A 197 0.44 8.89 19.17
CA GLU A 197 -0.80 8.93 18.39
C GLU A 197 -0.52 8.58 16.92
N SER A 198 0.51 9.18 16.30
CA SER A 198 0.93 8.86 14.94
C SER A 198 1.28 7.38 14.78
N LEU A 199 1.99 6.81 15.74
CA LEU A 199 2.35 5.39 15.76
C LEU A 199 1.10 4.51 15.82
N GLN A 200 0.18 4.79 16.74
CA GLN A 200 -1.06 4.01 16.90
C GLN A 200 -1.95 4.09 15.66
N LEU A 201 -2.17 5.29 15.13
CA LEU A 201 -3.01 5.53 13.96
C LEU A 201 -2.46 4.84 12.71
N ASN A 202 -1.16 4.99 12.44
CA ASN A 202 -0.56 4.38 11.27
C ASN A 202 -0.44 2.84 11.37
N HIS A 203 -0.44 2.28 12.59
CA HIS A 203 -0.47 0.83 12.79
C HIS A 203 -1.78 0.20 12.31
N LEU A 204 -2.90 0.91 12.38
CA LEU A 204 -4.22 0.42 11.97
C LEU A 204 -4.27 -0.04 10.50
N PHE A 205 -3.46 0.56 9.62
CA PHE A 205 -3.37 0.13 8.21
C PHE A 205 -2.72 -1.26 8.08
N ALA A 206 -1.72 -1.56 8.91
CA ALA A 206 -1.11 -2.89 8.96
C ALA A 206 -2.10 -3.91 9.56
N ASP A 207 -2.78 -3.55 10.64
CA ASP A 207 -3.83 -4.40 11.24
C ASP A 207 -4.93 -4.71 10.23
N LYS A 208 -5.38 -3.72 9.47
CA LYS A 208 -6.39 -3.89 8.43
C LYS A 208 -5.94 -4.85 7.34
N PHE A 209 -4.72 -4.68 6.83
CA PHE A 209 -4.23 -5.56 5.77
C PHE A 209 -4.04 -7.01 6.27
N VAL A 210 -3.52 -7.19 7.49
CA VAL A 210 -3.39 -8.52 8.09
C VAL A 210 -4.75 -9.14 8.40
N GLU A 211 -5.73 -8.36 8.86
CA GLU A 211 -7.13 -8.81 9.02
C GLU A 211 -7.67 -9.36 7.70
N MET A 212 -7.54 -8.61 6.60
CA MET A 212 -7.95 -9.05 5.27
C MET A 212 -7.23 -10.32 4.84
N ALA A 213 -5.91 -10.42 5.05
CA ALA A 213 -5.12 -11.58 4.65
C ALA A 213 -5.56 -12.87 5.37
N ARG A 214 -6.08 -12.79 6.61
CA ARG A 214 -6.58 -13.97 7.35
C ARG A 214 -7.83 -14.62 6.71
N ALA A 215 -8.55 -13.88 5.88
CA ALA A 215 -9.70 -14.40 5.15
C ALA A 215 -9.27 -15.34 4.00
N ASN A 216 -8.08 -15.09 3.42
CA ASN A 216 -7.48 -15.95 2.41
C ASN A 216 -7.06 -17.31 3.02
N LYS A 217 -7.25 -18.41 2.29
CA LYS A 217 -6.98 -19.79 2.76
C LYS A 217 -5.80 -20.47 2.08
N ASN A 218 -5.05 -19.74 1.26
CA ASN A 218 -3.79 -20.20 0.69
C ASN A 218 -2.84 -20.61 1.82
N LYS A 219 -2.02 -21.61 1.52
CA LYS A 219 -1.05 -22.14 2.46
C LYS A 219 0.02 -22.91 1.72
N PHE A 220 1.21 -22.93 2.32
CA PHE A 220 2.23 -23.91 2.00
C PHE A 220 1.78 -25.31 2.46
N ALA A 221 2.42 -26.35 1.91
CA ALA A 221 2.12 -27.73 2.29
C ALA A 221 2.40 -27.98 3.78
N ASP A 222 3.52 -27.45 4.28
CA ASP A 222 3.95 -27.59 5.67
C ASP A 222 4.85 -26.43 6.13
N PHE A 223 5.33 -26.55 7.37
CA PHE A 223 6.23 -25.59 7.99
C PHE A 223 7.58 -25.53 7.29
N ASP A 224 8.13 -26.68 6.90
CA ASP A 224 9.49 -26.80 6.37
C ASP A 224 9.59 -26.17 4.98
N GLU A 225 8.56 -26.35 4.14
CA GLU A 225 8.44 -25.65 2.86
C GLU A 225 8.36 -24.14 3.09
N ARG A 226 7.40 -23.66 3.90
CA ARG A 226 7.22 -22.22 4.16
C ARG A 226 8.47 -21.57 4.72
N ALA A 227 9.15 -22.25 5.66
CA ALA A 227 10.31 -21.71 6.36
C ALA A 227 11.44 -21.32 5.41
N GLN A 228 11.54 -21.94 4.23
CA GLN A 228 12.56 -21.63 3.22
C GLN A 228 12.35 -20.27 2.55
N TYR A 229 11.12 -19.74 2.56
CA TYR A 229 10.75 -18.50 1.86
C TYR A 229 10.67 -17.27 2.77
N LEU A 230 10.83 -17.43 4.10
CA LEU A 230 10.64 -16.34 5.04
C LEU A 230 11.70 -15.26 4.90
N ILE A 231 11.30 -14.00 5.03
CA ILE A 231 12.22 -12.85 4.98
C ILE A 231 13.35 -12.96 6.01
N SER A 232 13.10 -13.64 7.13
CA SER A 232 14.07 -13.89 8.20
C SER A 232 15.29 -14.73 7.77
N ASN A 233 15.23 -15.35 6.59
CA ASN A 233 16.38 -16.05 6.00
C ASN A 233 17.37 -15.10 5.32
N HIS A 234 17.01 -13.82 5.19
CA HIS A 234 17.83 -12.79 4.57
C HIS A 234 18.40 -11.84 5.63
N GLU A 235 19.61 -11.35 5.40
CA GLU A 235 20.25 -10.40 6.30
C GLU A 235 19.69 -8.99 6.08
N LEU A 236 19.27 -8.34 7.18
CA LEU A 236 18.91 -6.92 7.16
C LEU A 236 20.18 -6.08 7.21
N LEU A 237 20.50 -5.42 6.10
CA LEU A 237 21.65 -4.51 6.04
C LEU A 237 21.27 -3.16 6.65
N GLN A 238 22.04 -2.76 7.67
CA GLN A 238 21.94 -1.42 8.25
C GLN A 238 22.74 -0.44 7.40
N THR A 239 22.13 0.70 7.08
CA THR A 239 22.74 1.74 6.25
C THR A 239 22.73 3.08 6.98
N THR A 240 23.67 3.95 6.64
CA THR A 240 23.66 5.36 7.09
C THR A 240 22.80 6.23 6.17
N TYR A 241 22.17 5.65 5.15
CA TYR A 241 21.31 6.33 4.19
C TYR A 241 19.85 6.16 4.59
N TYR A 242 18.97 6.89 3.91
CA TYR A 242 17.53 6.72 4.07
C TYR A 242 17.03 5.65 3.09
N PRO A 243 16.33 4.58 3.55
CA PRO A 243 16.04 4.22 4.94
C PRO A 243 17.20 3.49 5.66
N GLU A 244 17.15 3.47 7.00
CA GLU A 244 18.19 2.92 7.90
C GLU A 244 18.45 1.42 7.72
N GLY A 245 17.49 0.66 7.19
CA GLY A 245 17.61 -0.77 6.97
C GLY A 245 17.03 -1.20 5.63
N MET A 246 17.70 -2.12 4.95
CA MET A 246 17.20 -2.73 3.71
C MET A 246 17.63 -4.18 3.58
N TYR A 247 16.74 -5.00 3.01
CA TYR A 247 17.08 -6.33 2.51
C TYR A 247 17.55 -6.19 1.07
N VAL A 248 18.64 -6.88 0.72
CA VAL A 248 19.19 -6.94 -0.63
C VAL A 248 19.12 -8.39 -1.10
N PHE A 249 18.68 -8.57 -2.35
CA PHE A 249 18.53 -9.87 -2.99
C PHE A 249 19.44 -9.93 -4.22
N GLU A 250 20.01 -11.10 -4.47
CA GLU A 250 20.84 -11.38 -5.66
C GLU A 250 20.01 -11.91 -6.83
#